data_AF-A0A1Q2KZ58-F1
#
_entry.id   AF-A0A1Q2KZ58-F1
#
_cell.length_a   1.000
_cell.length_b   1.000
_cell.length_c   1.000
_cell.angle_alpha   90.00
_cell.angle_beta   90.00
_cell.angle_gamma   90.00
#
_symmetry.space_group_name_H-M   'P 1'
#
loop_
_entity.id
_entity.type
_entity.pdbx_description
1 polymer ?
#
loop_
_entity_poly.entity_id
_entity_poly.type
_entity_poly.pdbx_seq_one_letter_code
_entity_poly.pdbx_strand_id
1 'polypeptide(L)'
;MQKIKWRLLFIICCLTVLPVFFVGGTFHYEMALKETLLVESASPNNINHIEVVQKGSSFFFGPSSVQIEYGWMKQVDNSISNDGKTLDASNASVSWKSDHEATIMLYGEEQAPEAVDIKFPGSEKDEVETSVSSGLYTDTGQAPGSLLFKMNYSPKQVNTVEFREVAGDGVRIYIGEKGTALTHYARYQLVGMYTPDNFQISWKDDRNATVEVVRTDDTGTTFIEETIHLTVPSS
;
A
#
# COMPACT_ATOMS: atom_id res chain seq x y z
N MET A 1 39.47 -13.99 -52.20
CA MET A 1 39.53 -12.79 -51.33
C MET A 1 38.18 -12.31 -50.80
N GLN A 2 37.10 -12.25 -51.59
CA GLN A 2 35.80 -11.71 -51.11
C GLN A 2 35.22 -12.45 -49.89
N LYS A 3 35.26 -13.79 -49.85
CA LYS A 3 34.73 -14.59 -48.72
C LYS A 3 35.41 -14.30 -47.37
N ILE A 4 36.68 -13.89 -47.38
CA ILE A 4 37.44 -13.54 -46.17
C ILE A 4 37.01 -12.16 -45.65
N LYS A 5 36.74 -11.21 -46.55
CA LYS A 5 36.26 -9.86 -46.20
C LYS A 5 34.87 -9.90 -45.57
N TRP A 6 33.97 -10.74 -46.06
CA TRP A 6 32.63 -10.94 -45.47
C TRP A 6 32.68 -11.61 -44.11
N ARG A 7 33.58 -12.58 -43.91
CA ARG A 7 33.80 -13.21 -42.60
C ARG A 7 34.37 -12.22 -41.58
N LEU A 8 35.33 -11.38 -41.98
CA LEU A 8 35.90 -10.36 -41.11
C LEU A 8 34.88 -9.27 -40.76
N LEU A 9 34.09 -8.80 -41.74
CA LEU A 9 33.00 -7.85 -41.52
C LEU A 9 31.94 -8.40 -40.56
N PHE A 10 31.58 -9.68 -40.72
CA PHE A 10 30.63 -10.36 -39.83
C PHE A 10 31.16 -10.45 -38.39
N ILE A 11 32.44 -10.80 -38.21
CA ILE A 11 33.06 -10.86 -36.88
C ILE A 11 33.09 -9.47 -36.23
N ILE A 12 33.47 -8.42 -36.97
CA ILE A 12 33.47 -7.04 -36.44
C ILE A 12 32.04 -6.61 -36.06
N CYS A 13 31.05 -6.89 -36.92
CA CYS A 13 29.65 -6.61 -36.64
C CYS A 13 29.17 -7.33 -35.38
N CYS A 14 29.49 -8.60 -35.20
CA CYS A 14 29.19 -9.34 -33.99
C CYS A 14 29.87 -8.73 -32.75
N LEU A 15 31.15 -8.37 -32.84
CA LEU A 15 31.90 -7.77 -31.73
C LEU A 15 31.37 -6.39 -31.30
N THR A 16 30.70 -5.65 -32.19
CA THR A 16 30.14 -4.33 -31.85
C THR A 16 28.65 -4.37 -31.53
N VAL A 17 27.85 -5.14 -32.27
CA VAL A 17 26.38 -5.16 -32.12
C VAL A 17 25.96 -5.99 -30.92
N LEU A 18 26.60 -7.15 -30.67
CA LEU A 18 26.22 -7.98 -29.52
C LEU A 18 26.40 -7.24 -28.20
N PRO A 19 27.54 -6.60 -27.88
CA PRO A 19 27.68 -5.87 -26.61
C PRO A 19 26.68 -4.74 -26.45
N VAL A 20 26.38 -3.99 -27.52
CA VAL A 20 25.37 -2.91 -27.46
C VAL A 20 23.99 -3.49 -27.18
N PHE A 21 23.63 -4.61 -27.80
CA PHE A 21 22.37 -5.28 -27.53
C PHE A 21 22.31 -5.84 -26.10
N PHE A 22 23.42 -6.40 -25.59
CA PHE A 22 23.51 -6.88 -24.20
C PHE A 22 23.35 -5.74 -23.21
N VAL A 23 24.11 -4.64 -23.37
CA VAL A 23 24.03 -3.48 -22.46
C VAL A 23 22.64 -2.83 -22.52
N GLY A 24 22.11 -2.63 -23.73
CA GLY A 24 20.77 -2.08 -23.93
C GLY A 24 19.68 -2.98 -23.34
N GLY A 25 19.82 -4.30 -23.50
CA GLY A 25 18.91 -5.29 -22.92
C GLY A 25 18.95 -5.30 -21.40
N THR A 26 20.15 -5.30 -20.79
CA THR A 26 20.30 -5.22 -19.33
C THR A 26 19.74 -3.92 -18.76
N PHE A 27 19.99 -2.80 -19.45
CA PHE A 27 19.46 -1.51 -19.04
C PHE A 27 17.92 -1.48 -19.15
N HIS A 28 17.36 -1.95 -20.26
CA HIS A 28 15.91 -2.02 -20.41
C HIS A 28 15.25 -2.92 -19.36
N TYR A 29 15.88 -4.05 -19.04
CA TYR A 29 15.40 -4.95 -17.99
C TYR A 29 15.35 -4.25 -16.63
N GLU A 30 16.46 -3.64 -16.18
CA GLU A 30 16.54 -2.93 -14.89
C GLU A 30 15.60 -1.72 -14.81
N MET A 31 15.39 -1.03 -15.93
CA MET A 31 14.59 0.20 -15.95
C MET A 31 13.09 -0.04 -16.12
N ALA A 32 12.66 -1.14 -16.75
CA ALA A 32 11.26 -1.33 -17.13
C ALA A 32 10.63 -2.66 -16.71
N LEU A 33 11.42 -3.74 -16.58
CA LEU A 33 10.87 -5.10 -16.44
C LEU A 33 11.15 -5.73 -15.09
N LYS A 34 12.22 -5.33 -14.41
CA LYS A 34 12.61 -5.91 -13.14
C LYS A 34 11.51 -5.71 -12.10
N GLU A 35 11.08 -6.80 -11.49
CA GLU A 35 10.07 -6.79 -10.44
C GLU A 35 10.72 -6.76 -9.07
N THR A 36 10.24 -5.87 -8.20
CA THR A 36 10.62 -5.85 -6.79
C THR A 36 9.36 -5.98 -5.95
N LEU A 37 9.25 -7.06 -5.19
CA LEU A 37 8.10 -7.31 -4.31
C LEU A 37 8.08 -6.29 -3.16
N LEU A 38 6.95 -5.61 -3.00
CA LEU A 38 6.71 -4.66 -1.90
C LEU A 38 5.92 -5.33 -0.79
N VAL A 39 4.80 -5.96 -1.14
CA VAL A 39 3.98 -6.71 -0.18
C VAL A 39 3.32 -7.90 -0.86
N GLU A 40 3.26 -8.99 -0.11
CA GLU A 40 2.58 -10.23 -0.45
C GLU A 40 1.57 -10.51 0.67
N SER A 41 0.31 -10.82 0.31
CA SER A 41 -0.72 -11.07 1.29
C SER A 41 -1.74 -12.10 0.82
N ALA A 42 -2.03 -13.05 1.71
CA ALA A 42 -3.07 -14.04 1.54
C ALA A 42 -4.35 -13.66 2.30
N SER A 43 -5.48 -14.07 1.74
CA SER A 43 -6.79 -13.89 2.35
C SER A 43 -6.91 -14.68 3.68
N PRO A 44 -7.86 -14.36 4.56
CA PRO A 44 -8.00 -15.00 5.88
C PRO A 44 -8.05 -16.54 5.86
N ASN A 45 -8.72 -17.13 4.87
CA ASN A 45 -8.78 -18.58 4.65
C ASN A 45 -7.83 -19.07 3.54
N ASN A 46 -6.88 -18.22 3.12
CA ASN A 46 -5.85 -18.53 2.13
C ASN A 46 -6.41 -18.96 0.77
N ILE A 47 -7.54 -18.36 0.36
CA ILE A 47 -8.23 -18.66 -0.90
C ILE A 47 -7.72 -17.75 -2.02
N ASN A 48 -7.50 -16.47 -1.70
CA ASN A 48 -7.05 -15.46 -2.65
C ASN A 48 -5.71 -14.87 -2.21
N HIS A 49 -4.98 -14.36 -3.20
CA HIS A 49 -3.65 -13.81 -3.02
C HIS A 49 -3.55 -12.46 -3.74
N ILE A 50 -2.79 -11.55 -3.13
CA ILE A 50 -2.44 -10.25 -3.69
C ILE A 50 -0.94 -10.04 -3.55
N GLU A 51 -0.33 -9.67 -4.66
CA GLU A 51 1.07 -9.26 -4.72
C GLU A 51 1.12 -7.81 -5.22
N VAL A 52 1.90 -6.98 -4.55
CA VAL A 52 2.16 -5.62 -4.99
C VAL A 52 3.64 -5.54 -5.29
N VAL A 53 3.96 -5.25 -6.55
CA VAL A 53 5.34 -5.23 -7.05
C VAL A 53 5.65 -3.89 -7.68
N GLN A 54 6.87 -3.39 -7.49
CA GLN A 54 7.41 -2.31 -8.30
C GLN A 54 7.92 -2.88 -9.64
N LYS A 55 7.60 -2.22 -10.75
CA LYS A 55 8.15 -2.55 -12.08
C LYS A 55 9.25 -1.55 -12.45
N GLY A 56 10.44 -2.06 -12.76
CA GLY A 56 11.60 -1.26 -13.11
C GLY A 56 12.13 -0.41 -11.96
N SER A 57 12.93 0.59 -12.30
CA SER A 57 13.48 1.57 -11.35
C SER A 57 13.10 2.99 -11.76
N SER A 58 12.87 3.84 -10.77
CA SER A 58 12.60 5.26 -10.96
C SER A 58 13.87 5.95 -11.50
N PHE A 59 13.76 6.63 -12.64
CA PHE A 59 14.90 7.30 -13.27
C PHE A 59 14.99 8.76 -12.80
N PHE A 60 16.05 9.09 -12.05
CA PHE A 60 16.43 10.42 -11.57
C PHE A 60 15.39 11.15 -10.69
N PHE A 61 14.23 11.51 -11.23
CA PHE A 61 13.16 12.22 -10.52
C PHE A 61 11.83 11.86 -11.19
N GLY A 62 10.98 11.10 -10.52
CA GLY A 62 9.68 10.70 -11.06
C GLY A 62 9.02 9.58 -10.24
N PRO A 63 7.72 9.33 -10.48
CA PRO A 63 6.99 8.30 -9.78
C PRO A 63 7.48 6.90 -10.17
N SER A 64 7.43 5.99 -9.22
CA SER A 64 7.71 4.57 -9.38
C SER A 64 6.47 3.84 -9.89
N SER A 65 6.62 2.97 -10.88
CA SER A 65 5.52 2.15 -11.40
C SER A 65 5.24 0.98 -10.46
N VAL A 66 3.98 0.79 -10.09
CA VAL A 66 3.53 -0.30 -9.20
C VAL A 66 2.48 -1.12 -9.93
N GLN A 67 2.61 -2.44 -9.86
CA GLN A 67 1.63 -3.39 -10.36
C GLN A 67 1.06 -4.19 -9.19
N ILE A 68 -0.26 -4.19 -9.08
CA ILE A 68 -1.01 -5.00 -8.13
C ILE A 68 -1.51 -6.22 -8.88
N GLU A 69 -0.91 -7.37 -8.60
CA GLU A 69 -1.25 -8.66 -9.18
C GLU A 69 -2.22 -9.39 -8.24
N TYR A 70 -3.36 -9.85 -8.78
CA TYR A 70 -4.38 -10.54 -8.00
C TYR A 70 -5.13 -11.58 -8.82
N GLY A 71 -5.49 -12.68 -8.17
CA GLY A 71 -6.10 -13.82 -8.84
C GLY A 71 -5.19 -14.42 -9.91
N TRP A 72 -5.75 -15.16 -10.85
CA TRP A 72 -4.95 -15.96 -11.79
C TRP A 72 -4.21 -15.16 -12.88
N MET A 73 -4.77 -14.02 -13.31
CA MET A 73 -4.20 -13.20 -14.42
C MET A 73 -4.60 -11.72 -14.35
N LYS A 74 -5.12 -11.24 -13.21
CA LYS A 74 -5.54 -9.83 -13.14
C LYS A 74 -4.40 -9.00 -12.58
N GLN A 75 -4.21 -7.85 -13.21
CA GLN A 75 -3.22 -6.87 -12.80
C GLN A 75 -3.85 -5.48 -12.88
N VAL A 76 -3.49 -4.62 -11.94
CA VAL A 76 -3.83 -3.20 -11.95
C VAL A 76 -2.53 -2.43 -11.82
N ASP A 77 -2.29 -1.56 -12.78
CA ASP A 77 -1.13 -0.68 -12.77
C ASP A 77 -1.48 0.62 -12.05
N ASN A 78 -0.59 1.07 -11.17
CA ASN A 78 -0.66 2.37 -10.49
C ASN A 78 0.75 2.98 -10.38
N SER A 79 0.86 4.15 -9.77
CA SER A 79 2.13 4.85 -9.58
C SER A 79 2.26 5.36 -8.15
N ILE A 80 3.50 5.36 -7.64
CA ILE A 80 3.84 5.95 -6.34
C ILE A 80 4.86 7.06 -6.53
N SER A 81 4.51 8.28 -6.16
CA SER A 81 5.40 9.44 -6.15
C SER A 81 6.28 9.42 -4.90
N ASN A 82 7.53 9.02 -5.05
CA ASN A 82 8.47 8.73 -3.95
C ASN A 82 9.82 9.45 -4.10
N ASP A 83 9.84 10.67 -4.65
CA ASP A 83 11.08 11.47 -4.85
C ASP A 83 12.20 10.70 -5.58
N GLY A 84 11.81 9.88 -6.57
CA GLY A 84 12.74 9.05 -7.34
C GLY A 84 13.41 7.90 -6.56
N LYS A 85 13.03 7.64 -5.31
CA LYS A 85 13.55 6.52 -4.50
C LYS A 85 12.92 5.20 -4.95
N THR A 86 13.72 4.14 -4.84
CA THR A 86 13.22 2.75 -4.93
C THR A 86 12.18 2.52 -3.84
N LEU A 87 11.09 1.83 -4.20
CA LEU A 87 10.05 1.49 -3.24
C LEU A 87 10.50 0.32 -2.36
N ASP A 88 9.99 0.30 -1.14
CA ASP A 88 10.16 -0.81 -0.21
C ASP A 88 8.81 -1.24 0.39
N ALA A 89 8.85 -2.17 1.34
CA ALA A 89 7.64 -2.73 1.96
C ALA A 89 6.78 -1.69 2.70
N SER A 90 7.32 -0.52 3.05
CA SER A 90 6.54 0.55 3.70
C SER A 90 5.64 1.32 2.72
N ASN A 91 5.91 1.21 1.42
CA ASN A 91 5.15 1.91 0.38
C ASN A 91 3.82 1.25 0.02
N ALA A 92 3.55 0.04 0.51
CA ALA A 92 2.30 -0.66 0.23
C ALA A 92 1.82 -1.49 1.43
N SER A 93 0.51 -1.54 1.65
CA SER A 93 -0.09 -2.43 2.64
C SER A 93 -1.40 -3.02 2.15
N VAL A 94 -1.68 -4.28 2.47
CA VAL A 94 -2.93 -4.96 2.09
C VAL A 94 -3.76 -5.21 3.34
N SER A 95 -5.04 -4.83 3.29
CA SER A 95 -6.02 -5.10 4.36
C SER A 95 -7.20 -5.89 3.79
N TRP A 96 -7.46 -7.06 4.38
CA TRP A 96 -8.56 -7.92 3.96
C TRP A 96 -9.84 -7.63 4.75
N LYS A 97 -10.94 -7.40 4.04
CA LYS A 97 -12.30 -7.31 4.62
C LYS A 97 -12.96 -8.68 4.68
N SER A 98 -12.71 -9.53 3.68
CA SER A 98 -13.18 -10.91 3.58
C SER A 98 -12.22 -11.73 2.72
N ASP A 99 -12.51 -13.00 2.43
CA ASP A 99 -11.70 -13.74 1.45
C ASP A 99 -11.79 -13.19 0.03
N HIS A 100 -12.84 -12.41 -0.28
CA HIS A 100 -13.12 -11.92 -1.63
C HIS A 100 -13.00 -10.40 -1.76
N GLU A 101 -12.65 -9.70 -0.69
CA GLU A 101 -12.53 -8.25 -0.69
C GLU A 101 -11.29 -7.80 0.08
N ALA A 102 -10.45 -7.03 -0.59
CA ALA A 102 -9.26 -6.43 -0.02
C ALA A 102 -9.13 -4.97 -0.44
N THR A 103 -8.48 -4.19 0.40
CA THR A 103 -8.08 -2.82 0.10
C THR A 103 -6.56 -2.76 0.17
N ILE A 104 -5.93 -2.33 -0.92
CA ILE A 104 -4.50 -2.05 -0.98
C ILE A 104 -4.31 -0.56 -0.77
N MET A 105 -3.42 -0.19 0.15
CA MET A 105 -2.99 1.19 0.35
C MET A 105 -1.60 1.38 -0.25
N LEU A 106 -1.42 2.46 -1.00
CA LEU A 106 -0.15 2.86 -1.60
C LEU A 106 0.30 4.20 -1.00
N TYR A 107 1.57 4.27 -0.60
CA TYR A 107 2.17 5.42 0.08
C TYR A 107 3.40 5.89 -0.67
N GLY A 108 3.51 7.20 -0.91
CA GLY A 108 4.71 7.82 -1.45
C GLY A 108 4.98 9.16 -0.78
N GLU A 109 6.24 9.59 -0.74
CA GLU A 109 6.62 10.84 -0.05
C GLU A 109 5.98 12.11 -0.63
N GLU A 110 5.57 12.06 -1.90
CA GLU A 110 5.06 13.20 -2.64
C GLU A 110 3.58 13.04 -3.03
N GLN A 111 2.89 12.04 -2.46
CA GLN A 111 1.48 11.81 -2.73
C GLN A 111 0.69 11.54 -1.45
N ALA A 112 -0.61 11.86 -1.50
CA ALA A 112 -1.53 11.38 -0.48
C ALA A 112 -1.66 9.85 -0.58
N PRO A 113 -1.94 9.14 0.53
CA PRO A 113 -2.21 7.71 0.48
C PRO A 113 -3.35 7.39 -0.48
N GLU A 114 -3.13 6.41 -1.36
CA GLU A 114 -4.12 5.97 -2.34
C GLU A 114 -4.65 4.58 -1.99
N ALA A 115 -5.98 4.42 -2.03
CA ALA A 115 -6.65 3.15 -1.80
C ALA A 115 -7.08 2.51 -3.12
N VAL A 116 -6.74 1.23 -3.32
CA VAL A 116 -7.19 0.41 -4.43
C VAL A 116 -8.00 -0.75 -3.86
N ASP A 117 -9.31 -0.72 -4.09
CA ASP A 117 -10.21 -1.80 -3.68
C ASP A 117 -10.23 -2.91 -4.73
N ILE A 118 -9.99 -4.14 -4.28
CA ILE A 118 -10.00 -5.35 -5.10
C ILE A 118 -11.13 -6.27 -4.64
N LYS A 119 -11.95 -6.69 -5.62
CA LYS A 119 -13.00 -7.69 -5.43
C LYS A 119 -12.72 -8.93 -6.27
N PHE A 120 -12.70 -10.09 -5.63
CA PHE A 120 -12.51 -11.38 -6.28
C PHE A 120 -13.86 -11.98 -6.71
N PRO A 121 -13.91 -12.63 -7.89
CA PRO A 121 -15.12 -13.35 -8.31
C PRO A 121 -15.45 -14.46 -7.29
N GLY A 122 -16.62 -14.36 -6.67
CA GLY A 122 -17.02 -15.17 -5.51
C GLY A 122 -17.95 -14.43 -4.54
N SER A 123 -17.92 -13.09 -4.55
CA SER A 123 -19.01 -12.25 -4.04
C SER A 123 -20.20 -12.39 -4.99
N GLU A 124 -21.31 -13.00 -4.55
CA GLU A 124 -22.40 -13.40 -5.45
C GLU A 124 -22.95 -12.28 -6.36
N LYS A 125 -23.08 -12.67 -7.64
CA LYS A 125 -23.69 -12.01 -8.83
C LYS A 125 -22.86 -10.95 -9.56
N ASP A 126 -22.66 -11.27 -10.83
CA ASP A 126 -22.11 -10.44 -11.89
C ASP A 126 -22.59 -8.99 -11.82
N GLU A 127 -21.65 -8.07 -11.69
CA GLU A 127 -21.62 -6.83 -12.45
C GLU A 127 -20.19 -6.30 -12.48
N VAL A 128 -19.60 -6.33 -13.68
CA VAL A 128 -18.32 -5.68 -13.98
C VAL A 128 -18.59 -4.18 -14.02
N GLU A 129 -18.36 -3.51 -12.90
CA GLU A 129 -18.10 -2.07 -12.90
C GLU A 129 -16.73 -1.81 -12.30
N THR A 130 -15.73 -1.78 -13.17
CA THR A 130 -14.44 -1.14 -12.89
C THR A 130 -14.69 0.35 -12.71
N SER A 131 -14.94 0.77 -11.48
CA SER A 131 -14.94 2.19 -11.12
C SER A 131 -13.53 2.55 -10.66
N VAL A 132 -12.75 3.15 -11.56
CA VAL A 132 -11.64 4.02 -11.17
C VAL A 132 -12.31 5.28 -10.60
N SER A 133 -12.71 5.24 -9.33
CA SER A 133 -13.29 6.39 -8.66
C SER A 133 -12.19 7.24 -8.04
N SER A 134 -11.66 8.18 -8.83
CA SER A 134 -11.24 9.46 -8.25
C SER A 134 -12.50 10.15 -7.68
N GLY A 135 -12.80 9.92 -6.41
CA GLY A 135 -13.87 10.64 -5.70
C GLY A 135 -14.69 9.80 -4.74
N LEU A 136 -14.73 10.28 -3.49
CA LEU A 136 -15.68 10.03 -2.40
C LEU A 136 -16.64 8.84 -2.55
N TYR A 137 -16.44 7.79 -1.76
CA TYR A 137 -17.50 6.83 -1.43
C TYR A 137 -18.16 7.18 -0.10
N THR A 138 -19.48 7.27 -0.13
CA THR A 138 -20.38 7.19 1.02
C THR A 138 -21.07 5.83 1.00
N ASP A 139 -20.88 5.00 2.02
CA ASP A 139 -21.99 4.33 2.73
C ASP A 139 -21.44 3.72 4.04
N THR A 140 -22.25 3.70 5.09
CA THR A 140 -21.94 3.52 6.53
C THR A 140 -21.34 4.75 7.23
N GLY A 141 -22.08 5.87 7.25
CA GLY A 141 -21.88 6.91 8.28
C GLY A 141 -20.48 7.53 8.37
N GLN A 142 -19.66 7.40 7.32
CA GLN A 142 -18.37 8.04 7.18
C GLN A 142 -18.59 9.55 7.07
N ALA A 143 -17.94 10.32 7.93
CA ALA A 143 -17.82 11.76 7.69
C ALA A 143 -17.18 11.94 6.30
N PRO A 144 -17.80 12.71 5.39
CA PRO A 144 -17.23 12.92 4.06
C PRO A 144 -15.80 13.44 4.20
N GLY A 145 -14.85 12.75 3.55
CA GLY A 145 -13.43 13.10 3.58
C GLY A 145 -12.56 12.35 4.60
N SER A 146 -13.02 11.22 5.18
CA SER A 146 -12.20 10.35 6.03
C SER A 146 -11.86 9.00 5.39
N LEU A 147 -10.58 8.63 5.31
CA LEU A 147 -10.05 7.39 4.74
C LEU A 147 -9.52 6.45 5.84
N LEU A 148 -10.03 5.21 5.94
CA LEU A 148 -9.60 4.21 6.92
C LEU A 148 -8.27 3.55 6.47
N PHE A 149 -7.23 3.60 7.31
CA PHE A 149 -5.92 3.00 6.97
C PHE A 149 -5.41 1.97 7.99
N LYS A 150 -5.98 1.92 9.20
CA LYS A 150 -5.66 0.90 10.21
C LYS A 150 -6.87 0.59 11.07
N MET A 151 -7.03 -0.68 11.43
CA MET A 151 -8.05 -1.11 12.40
C MET A 151 -7.49 -2.18 13.33
N ASN A 152 -8.05 -2.29 14.53
CA ASN A 152 -7.71 -3.34 15.47
C ASN A 152 -8.89 -3.69 16.38
N TYR A 153 -9.08 -4.99 16.64
CA TYR A 153 -10.22 -5.48 17.41
C TYR A 153 -9.85 -5.77 18.86
N SER A 154 -10.82 -5.57 19.74
CA SER A 154 -10.72 -5.97 21.15
C SER A 154 -10.52 -7.49 21.29
N PRO A 155 -10.07 -7.99 22.45
CA PRO A 155 -9.79 -9.42 22.64
C PRO A 155 -10.97 -10.35 22.32
N LYS A 156 -12.21 -9.94 22.61
CA LYS A 156 -13.44 -10.68 22.25
C LYS A 156 -14.07 -10.21 20.94
N GLN A 157 -13.41 -9.32 20.21
CA GLN A 157 -13.86 -8.75 18.93
C GLN A 157 -15.22 -8.05 18.98
N VAL A 158 -15.60 -7.54 20.16
CA VAL A 158 -16.85 -6.79 20.36
C VAL A 158 -16.68 -5.31 20.06
N ASN A 159 -15.46 -4.79 20.23
CA ASN A 159 -15.12 -3.39 19.94
C ASN A 159 -13.95 -3.31 18.95
N THR A 160 -13.85 -2.15 18.30
CA THR A 160 -12.83 -1.83 17.32
C THR A 160 -12.21 -0.47 17.60
N VAL A 161 -10.93 -0.32 17.27
CA VAL A 161 -10.26 0.97 17.10
C VAL A 161 -10.00 1.15 15.61
N GLU A 162 -10.35 2.31 15.07
CA GLU A 162 -10.17 2.64 13.66
C GLU A 162 -9.38 3.94 13.50
N PHE A 163 -8.41 3.93 12.60
CA PHE A 163 -7.62 5.09 12.26
C PHE A 163 -8.05 5.59 10.90
N ARG A 164 -8.57 6.81 10.88
CA ARG A 164 -9.01 7.45 9.65
C ARG A 164 -8.22 8.72 9.41
N GLU A 165 -7.64 8.85 8.23
CA GLU A 165 -7.07 10.10 7.76
C GLU A 165 -8.18 11.00 7.26
N VAL A 166 -8.20 12.25 7.71
CA VAL A 166 -9.19 13.24 7.30
C VAL A 166 -8.45 14.36 6.58
N ALA A 167 -8.83 14.59 5.32
CA ALA A 167 -8.21 15.62 4.49
C ALA A 167 -8.20 16.98 5.21
N GLY A 168 -7.00 17.54 5.41
CA GLY A 168 -6.79 18.82 6.10
C GLY A 168 -6.93 18.79 7.63
N ASP A 169 -7.29 17.65 8.24
CA ASP A 169 -7.53 17.53 9.68
C ASP A 169 -6.56 16.56 10.40
N GLY A 170 -5.85 15.72 9.64
CA GLY A 170 -4.87 14.76 10.15
C GLY A 170 -5.49 13.39 10.44
N VAL A 171 -5.00 12.70 11.46
CA VAL A 171 -5.51 11.37 11.84
C VAL A 171 -6.56 11.50 12.94
N ARG A 172 -7.69 10.81 12.75
CA ARG A 172 -8.72 10.61 13.77
C ARG A 172 -8.75 9.15 14.18
N ILE A 173 -8.71 8.91 15.48
CA ILE A 173 -8.67 7.59 16.08
C ILE A 173 -10.02 7.34 16.74
N TYR A 174 -10.82 6.49 16.14
CA TYR A 174 -12.15 6.14 16.58
C TYR A 174 -12.11 4.89 17.46
N ILE A 175 -13.01 4.79 18.44
CA ILE A 175 -13.22 3.58 19.24
C ILE A 175 -14.71 3.33 19.46
N GLY A 176 -15.15 2.08 19.37
CA GLY A 176 -16.54 1.71 19.69
C GLY A 176 -16.90 0.31 19.27
N GLU A 177 -18.21 0.02 19.29
CA GLU A 177 -18.75 -1.29 18.99
C GLU A 177 -18.54 -1.65 17.51
N LYS A 178 -18.08 -2.87 17.27
CA LYS A 178 -17.81 -3.38 15.92
C LYS A 178 -19.09 -3.30 15.07
N GLY A 179 -18.96 -2.77 13.86
CA GLY A 179 -20.06 -2.68 12.89
C GLY A 179 -21.06 -1.55 13.16
N THR A 180 -20.78 -0.68 14.13
CA THR A 180 -21.57 0.53 14.40
C THR A 180 -20.93 1.77 13.79
N ALA A 181 -21.71 2.84 13.64
CA ALA A 181 -21.18 4.14 13.26
C ALA A 181 -20.35 4.73 14.42
N LEU A 182 -19.03 4.68 14.28
CA LEU A 182 -18.12 5.25 15.28
C LEU A 182 -18.15 6.78 15.22
N THR A 183 -18.65 7.41 16.27
CA THR A 183 -18.76 8.88 16.37
C THR A 183 -17.78 9.48 17.39
N HIS A 184 -17.25 8.67 18.30
CA HIS A 184 -16.26 9.08 19.29
C HIS A 184 -14.85 8.89 18.76
N TYR A 185 -14.07 9.97 18.74
CA TYR A 185 -12.68 9.95 18.28
C TYR A 185 -11.76 10.87 19.07
N ALA A 186 -10.49 10.47 19.14
CA ALA A 186 -9.39 11.37 19.46
C ALA A 186 -8.82 11.93 18.15
N ARG A 187 -8.53 13.24 18.12
CA ARG A 187 -7.80 13.85 17.01
C ARG A 187 -6.32 13.83 17.32
N TYR A 188 -5.52 13.34 16.39
CA TYR A 188 -4.08 13.40 16.45
C TYR A 188 -3.54 14.25 15.29
N GLN A 189 -2.87 15.34 15.64
CA GLN A 189 -2.32 16.27 14.65
C GLN A 189 -0.88 15.89 14.36
N LEU A 190 -0.68 15.39 13.15
CA LEU A 190 0.61 14.84 12.75
C LEU A 190 1.64 15.93 12.50
N VAL A 191 2.84 15.70 13.02
CA VAL A 191 4.05 16.40 12.60
C VAL A 191 4.86 15.43 11.72
N GLY A 192 5.02 15.76 10.43
CA GLY A 192 5.78 14.95 9.49
C GLY A 192 5.06 13.70 8.95
N MET A 193 5.79 12.94 8.13
CA MET A 193 5.33 11.70 7.47
C MET A 193 5.02 10.60 8.47
N TYR A 194 4.07 9.72 8.16
CA TYR A 194 3.72 8.58 9.01
C TYR A 194 3.27 7.38 8.16
N THR A 195 3.34 6.20 8.76
CA THR A 195 2.84 4.94 8.24
C THR A 195 1.90 4.31 9.27
N PRO A 196 1.09 3.31 8.90
CA PRO A 196 0.26 2.58 9.85
C PRO A 196 1.06 2.00 11.03
N ASP A 197 2.34 1.69 10.85
CA ASP A 197 3.20 1.10 11.88
C ASP A 197 3.64 2.09 12.96
N ASN A 198 3.54 3.39 12.68
CA ASN A 198 3.71 4.41 13.72
C ASN A 198 2.63 4.31 14.81
N PHE A 199 1.52 3.60 14.58
CA PHE A 199 0.46 3.44 15.58
C PHE A 199 0.42 2.01 16.12
N GLN A 200 0.89 1.83 17.35
CA GLN A 200 0.83 0.55 18.06
C GLN A 200 -0.39 0.52 18.97
N ILE A 201 -1.22 -0.51 18.84
CA ILE A 201 -2.51 -0.61 19.54
C ILE A 201 -2.42 -1.77 20.52
N SER A 202 -2.72 -1.50 21.79
CA SER A 202 -2.77 -2.51 22.85
C SER A 202 -4.09 -2.42 23.60
N TRP A 203 -4.82 -3.53 23.69
CA TRP A 203 -6.04 -3.62 24.49
C TRP A 203 -5.72 -4.10 25.90
N LYS A 204 -6.17 -3.36 26.91
CA LYS A 204 -6.14 -3.79 28.32
C LYS A 204 -7.30 -4.74 28.63
N ASP A 205 -8.46 -4.46 28.06
CA ASP A 205 -9.68 -5.26 28.13
C ASP A 205 -10.56 -4.95 26.90
N ASP A 206 -11.79 -5.47 26.83
CA ASP A 206 -12.66 -5.22 25.68
C ASP A 206 -13.11 -3.77 25.51
N ARG A 207 -12.94 -2.91 26.50
CA ARG A 207 -13.40 -1.51 26.50
C ARG A 207 -12.26 -0.51 26.50
N ASN A 208 -11.06 -0.89 26.96
CA ASN A 208 -9.95 0.02 27.15
C ASN A 208 -8.80 -0.35 26.22
N ALA A 209 -8.47 0.56 25.30
CA ALA A 209 -7.33 0.46 24.40
C ALA A 209 -6.33 1.58 24.68
N THR A 210 -5.06 1.32 24.39
CA THR A 210 -3.99 2.32 24.36
C THR A 210 -3.40 2.32 22.97
N VAL A 211 -3.19 3.52 22.44
CA VAL A 211 -2.50 3.76 21.18
C VAL A 211 -1.19 4.47 21.50
N GLU A 212 -0.08 3.85 21.17
CA GLU A 212 1.24 4.45 21.24
C GLU A 212 1.62 4.92 19.84
N VAL A 213 1.90 6.22 19.72
CA VAL A 213 2.45 6.81 18.50
C VAL A 213 3.97 6.72 18.58
N VAL A 214 4.55 5.85 17.77
CA VAL A 214 5.98 5.56 17.74
C VAL A 214 6.62 6.29 16.58
N ARG A 215 7.71 7.01 16.85
CA ARG A 215 8.53 7.70 15.86
C ARG A 215 9.94 7.14 15.86
N THR A 216 10.62 7.36 14.74
CA THR A 216 12.03 7.03 14.58
C THR A 216 12.77 8.35 14.36
N ASP A 217 13.82 8.59 15.14
CA ASP A 217 14.68 9.77 14.93
C ASP A 217 15.67 9.55 13.78
N ASP A 218 16.43 10.60 13.44
CA ASP A 218 17.46 10.59 12.39
C ASP A 218 18.59 9.56 12.64
N THR A 219 18.69 9.03 13.87
CA THR A 219 19.66 8.00 14.26
C THR A 219 19.13 6.58 14.10
N GLY A 220 17.85 6.42 13.71
CA GLY A 220 17.18 5.13 13.63
C GLY A 220 16.61 4.64 14.97
N THR A 221 16.66 5.45 16.03
CA THR A 221 16.16 5.07 17.35
C THR A 221 14.66 5.32 17.42
N THR A 222 13.90 4.30 17.83
CA THR A 222 12.46 4.44 18.03
C THR A 222 12.12 4.98 19.42
N PHE A 223 11.14 5.87 19.49
CA PHE A 223 10.62 6.42 20.74
C PHE A 223 9.10 6.61 20.67
N ILE A 224 8.44 6.60 21.83
CA ILE A 224 7.02 6.90 21.93
C ILE A 224 6.87 8.42 22.00
N GLU A 225 6.26 9.00 20.96
CA GLU A 225 5.95 10.42 20.88
C GLU A 225 4.72 10.77 21.73
N GLU A 226 3.67 9.96 21.63
CA GLU A 226 2.43 10.15 22.38
C GLU A 226 1.78 8.83 22.77
N THR A 227 1.11 8.81 23.92
CA THR A 227 0.28 7.69 24.37
C THR A 227 -1.15 8.18 24.54
N ILE A 228 -2.06 7.61 23.74
CA ILE A 228 -3.47 7.98 23.70
C ILE A 228 -4.27 6.85 24.35
N HIS A 229 -4.98 7.17 25.44
CA HIS A 229 -5.88 6.23 26.10
C HIS A 229 -7.29 6.36 25.55
N LEU A 230 -7.85 5.25 25.11
CA LEU A 230 -9.18 5.17 24.50
C LEU A 230 -10.07 4.26 25.36
N THR A 231 -11.28 4.73 25.65
CA THR A 231 -12.29 3.95 26.37
C THR A 231 -13.59 3.95 25.58
N VAL A 232 -14.14 2.76 25.35
CA VAL A 232 -15.45 2.58 24.73
C VAL A 232 -16.51 3.25 25.62
N PRO A 233 -17.27 4.25 25.09
CA PRO A 233 -18.31 4.94 25.84
C PRO A 233 -19.30 3.96 26.47
N SER A 234 -19.83 4.30 27.64
CA SER A 234 -21.01 3.60 28.18
C SER A 234 -22.23 4.13 27.46
N SER A 235 -23.03 3.23 26.90
CA SER A 235 -24.36 3.54 26.36
C SER A 235 -25.34 3.99 27.45
#